data_AF-A0A482Y7K6-F1
#
_entry.id   AF-A0A482Y7K6-F1
#
_cell.length_a   1.000
_cell.length_b   1.000
_cell.length_c   1.000
_cell.angle_alpha   90.00
_cell.angle_beta   90.00
_cell.angle_gamma   90.00
#
_symmetry.space_group_name_H-M   'P 1'
#
loop_
_entity.id
_entity.type
_entity.pdbx_description
1 polymer ?
#
loop_
_entity_poly.entity_id
_entity_poly.type
_entity_poly.pdbx_seq_one_letter_code
_entity_poly.pdbx_strand_id
1 'polypeptide(L)' 'MSDRPLLLEIITALEEQGLDRDEYQLQRVIDVEALERLVDSMGPQTDTDLEIRFSIGEFRVIVTPSDVGTKSKLSRHSGG' A
#
# COMPACT_ATOMS: atom_id res chain seq x y z
N MET A 1 -13.21 4.99 1.26
CA MET A 1 -12.27 4.92 0.13
C MET A 1 -12.70 5.90 -0.93
N SER A 2 -11.76 6.62 -1.54
CA SER A 2 -12.08 7.47 -2.70
C SER A 2 -12.53 6.58 -3.87
N ASP A 3 -13.24 7.10 -4.86
CA ASP A 3 -13.53 6.42 -6.14
C ASP A 3 -12.26 6.06 -6.97
N ARG A 4 -11.08 6.11 -6.34
CA ARG A 4 -9.80 5.81 -6.97
C ARG A 4 -9.48 4.32 -6.77
N PRO A 5 -8.99 3.63 -7.82
CA PRO A 5 -8.52 2.25 -7.68
C PRO A 5 -7.47 2.14 -6.58
N LEU A 6 -7.50 1.06 -5.79
CA LEU A 6 -6.56 0.82 -4.69
C LEU A 6 -5.11 0.89 -5.17
N LEU A 7 -4.88 0.44 -6.42
CA LEU A 7 -3.60 0.57 -7.10
C LEU A 7 -3.04 1.99 -7.07
N LEU A 8 -3.90 2.97 -7.35
CA LEU A 8 -3.49 4.36 -7.48
C LEU A 8 -3.13 4.94 -6.12
N GLU A 9 -3.84 4.55 -5.06
CA GLU A 9 -3.52 4.94 -3.69
C GLU A 9 -2.18 4.33 -3.25
N ILE A 10 -1.93 3.05 -3.55
CA ILE A 10 -0.64 2.40 -3.27
C ILE A 10 0.50 3.08 -4.03
N ILE A 11 0.33 3.35 -5.33
CA ILE A 11 1.35 4.04 -6.14
C ILE A 11 1.63 5.42 -5.57
N THR A 12 0.58 6.20 -5.29
CA THR A 12 0.72 7.55 -4.73
C THR A 12 1.51 7.52 -3.42
N ALA A 13 1.15 6.61 -2.50
CA ALA A 13 1.83 6.50 -1.22
C ALA A 13 3.29 6.02 -1.34
N LEU A 14 3.65 5.28 -2.39
CA LEU A 14 5.03 4.89 -2.68
C LEU A 14 5.83 6.05 -3.30
N GLU A 15 5.24 6.77 -4.25
CA GLU A 15 5.85 7.94 -4.89
C GLU A 15 6.09 9.07 -3.87
N GLU A 16 5.17 9.27 -2.92
CA GLU A 16 5.36 10.23 -1.81
C GLU A 16 6.54 9.88 -0.89
N GLN A 17 6.94 8.61 -0.82
CA GLN A 17 8.13 8.17 -0.10
C GLN A 17 9.42 8.30 -0.94
N GLY A 18 9.30 8.70 -2.21
CA GLY A 18 10.41 8.81 -3.13
C GLY A 18 10.81 7.50 -3.83
N LEU A 19 9.94 6.49 -3.83
CA LEU A 19 10.18 5.27 -4.61
C LEU A 19 9.83 5.53 -6.08
N ASP A 20 10.79 5.29 -6.97
CA ASP A 20 10.58 5.51 -8.40
C ASP A 20 9.64 4.44 -9.00
N ARG A 21 8.96 4.82 -10.08
CA ARG A 21 8.00 3.98 -10.79
C ARG A 21 8.61 2.70 -11.35
N ASP A 22 9.88 2.75 -11.70
CA ASP A 22 10.60 1.58 -12.21
C ASP A 22 11.03 0.61 -11.10
N GLU A 23 11.08 1.06 -9.85
CA GLU A 23 11.56 0.27 -8.72
C GLU A 23 10.46 -0.57 -8.04
N TYR A 24 9.22 -0.07 -7.96
CA TYR A 24 8.19 -0.79 -7.21
C TYR A 24 7.68 -2.08 -7.90
N GLN A 25 7.68 -2.14 -9.24
CA GLN A 25 7.23 -3.28 -10.05
C GLN A 25 6.03 -4.06 -9.46
N LEU A 26 5.01 -3.32 -9.01
CA LEU A 26 3.89 -3.79 -8.18
C LEU A 26 3.27 -5.08 -8.71
N GLN A 27 3.03 -5.16 -10.02
CA GLN A 27 2.47 -6.31 -10.73
C GLN A 27 3.28 -7.62 -10.62
N ARG A 28 4.56 -7.55 -10.24
CA ARG A 28 5.40 -8.74 -9.97
C ARG A 28 5.36 -9.17 -8.52
N VAL A 29 5.02 -8.26 -7.62
CA VAL A 29 5.05 -8.49 -6.17
C VAL A 29 3.65 -8.85 -5.67
N ILE A 30 2.62 -8.20 -6.22
CA ILE A 30 1.23 -8.31 -5.80
C ILE A 30 0.31 -8.34 -7.01
N ASP A 31 -0.66 -9.25 -6.92
CA ASP A 31 -1.85 -9.20 -7.74
C ASP A 31 -2.82 -8.17 -7.14
N VAL A 32 -2.91 -7.03 -7.81
CA VAL A 32 -3.66 -5.86 -7.33
C VAL A 32 -5.17 -6.11 -7.40
N GLU A 33 -5.65 -6.82 -8.42
CA GLU A 33 -7.06 -7.19 -8.52
C GLU A 33 -7.44 -8.12 -7.36
N ALA A 34 -6.59 -9.10 -7.04
CA ALA A 34 -6.84 -9.98 -5.91
C ALA A 34 -6.85 -9.20 -4.58
N LEU A 35 -5.98 -8.19 -4.43
CA LEU A 35 -5.94 -7.32 -3.25
C LEU A 35 -7.19 -6.45 -3.15
N GLU A 36 -7.64 -5.84 -4.24
CA GLU A 36 -8.88 -5.07 -4.29
C GLU A 36 -10.08 -5.92 -3.92
N ARG A 37 -10.20 -7.12 -4.50
CA ARG A 37 -11.28 -8.05 -4.16
C ARG A 37 -11.22 -8.50 -2.71
N LEU A 38 -10.03 -8.63 -2.15
CA LEU A 38 -9.86 -8.94 -0.74
C LEU A 38 -10.35 -7.79 0.14
N VAL A 39 -9.96 -6.54 -0.16
CA VAL A 39 -10.42 -5.33 0.56
C VAL A 39 -11.94 -5.15 0.43
N ASP A 40 -12.50 -5.32 -0.78
CA ASP A 40 -13.94 -5.24 -1.03
C ASP A 40 -14.72 -6.33 -0.29
N SER A 41 -14.16 -7.54 -0.19
CA SER A 41 -14.79 -8.64 0.55
C SER A 41 -14.89 -8.38 2.06
N MET A 42 -14.06 -7.47 2.58
CA MET A 42 -14.06 -7.06 3.98
C MET A 42 -14.99 -5.88 4.27
N GLY A 43 -15.98 -5.62 3.40
CA GLY A 43 -16.92 -4.50 3.50
C GLY A 43 -17.40 -4.14 4.91
N PRO A 44 -18.02 -2.97 5.11
CA PRO A 44 -18.13 -2.23 6.39
C PRO A 44 -18.76 -2.97 7.60
N GLN A 45 -19.22 -4.20 7.43
CA GLN A 45 -19.75 -5.09 8.46
C GLN A 45 -18.68 -5.88 9.20
N THR A 46 -17.44 -5.90 8.71
CA THR A 46 -16.34 -6.59 9.37
C THR A 46 -15.73 -5.64 10.41
N ASP A 47 -16.15 -5.73 11.67
CA ASP A 47 -15.54 -5.05 12.85
C ASP A 47 -14.11 -5.57 13.14
N THR A 48 -13.50 -6.24 12.16
CA THR A 48 -12.14 -6.75 12.23
C THR A 48 -11.25 -5.69 11.60
N ASP A 49 -10.41 -5.08 12.43
CA ASP A 49 -9.33 -4.16 12.04
C ASP A 49 -8.29 -4.95 11.22
N LEU A 50 -8.67 -5.36 9.99
CA LEU A 50 -7.79 -6.12 9.13
C LEU A 50 -6.83 -5.17 8.43
N GLU A 51 -5.56 -5.39 8.71
CA GLU A 51 -4.45 -4.65 8.13
C GLU A 51 -3.66 -5.59 7.21
N ILE A 52 -3.66 -5.32 5.91
CA ILE A 52 -2.82 -6.04 4.96
C ILE A 52 -1.45 -5.36 4.92
N ARG A 53 -0.40 -6.11 5.21
CA ARG A 53 0.98 -5.62 5.20
C ARG A 53 1.83 -6.40 4.21
N PHE A 54 2.50 -5.69 3.32
CA PHE A 54 3.45 -6.27 2.40
C PHE A 54 4.68 -5.37 2.23
N SER A 55 5.72 -5.91 1.62
CA SER A 55 6.96 -5.18 1.36
C SER A 55 7.25 -5.10 -0.13
N ILE A 56 7.58 -3.89 -0.59
CA ILE A 56 8.06 -3.60 -1.93
C ILE A 56 9.47 -3.02 -1.74
N GLY A 57 10.48 -3.81 -2.09
CA GLY A 57 11.87 -3.46 -1.78
C GLY A 57 12.07 -3.18 -0.30
N GLU A 58 12.50 -1.96 0.03
CA GLU A 58 12.70 -1.49 1.40
C GLU A 58 11.46 -0.82 2.03
N PHE A 59 10.38 -0.65 1.28
CA PHE A 59 9.16 0.00 1.73
C PHE A 59 8.16 -1.05 2.24
N ARG A 60 7.51 -0.75 3.36
CA ARG A 60 6.38 -1.50 3.88
C ARG A 60 5.10 -0.75 3.52
N VAL A 61 4.23 -1.39 2.76
CA VAL A 61 2.89 -0.88 2.46
C VAL A 61 1.91 -1.51 3.45
N ILE A 62 0.99 -0.68 3.90
CA ILE A 62 -0.06 -1.00 4.86
C ILE A 62 -1.37 -0.60 4.19
N VAL A 63 -2.24 -1.58 3.96
CA VAL A 63 -3.55 -1.35 3.35
C VAL A 63 -4.62 -1.70 4.37
N THR A 64 -5.53 -0.76 4.58
CA THR A 64 -6.73 -0.95 5.38
C THR A 64 -7.95 -0.63 4.52
N PRO A 65 -9.17 -1.07 4.90
CA PRO A 65 -10.40 -0.69 4.20
C PRO A 65 -10.67 0.82 4.18
N SER A 66 -9.98 1.59 5.02
CA SER A 66 -10.19 3.03 5.15
C SER A 66 -9.09 3.86 4.50
N ASP A 67 -7.86 3.34 4.43
CA ASP A 67 -6.64 4.11 4.11
C ASP A 67 -5.48 3.22 3.63
N VAL A 68 -4.58 3.80 2.85
CA VAL A 68 -3.33 3.19 2.40
C VAL A 68 -2.14 4.00 2.90
N GLY A 69 -1.25 3.36 3.66
CA GLY A 69 -0.04 3.97 4.19
C GLY A 69 1.22 3.24 3.76
N THR A 70 2.34 3.96 3.71
CA THR A 70 3.67 3.40 3.46
C THR A 70 4.64 3.77 4.57
N LYS A 71 5.64 2.94 4.81
CA LYS A 71 6.77 3.22 5.72
C LYS A 71 8.05 2.71 5.10
N SER A 72 9.06 3.57 4.93
CA SER A 72 10.41 3.10 4.61
C SER A 72 11.00 2.33 5.80
N LYS A 73 11.62 1.17 5.55
CA LYS A 73 12.45 0.48 6.57
C LYS A 73 13.70 1.29 6.92
N LEU A 74 14.15 2.16 6.03
CA LEU A 74 15.36 2.95 6.18
C LEU A 74 15.00 4.39 6.51
N SER A 75 14.35 4.62 7.66
CA SER A 75 14.40 5.96 8.28
C SER A 75 15.80 6.19 8.85
N ARG A 76 16.81 6.26 7.97
CA ARG A 76 18.05 6.94 8.29
C ARG A 76 17.70 8.41 8.38
N HIS A 77 17.75 8.93 9.60
CA HIS A 77 17.95 10.36 9.83
C HIS A 77 19.15 10.82 8.98
N SER A 78 18.87 11.43 7.83
CA SER A 78 19.75 12.43 7.21
C SER A 78 19.15 13.76 7.65
N GLY A 79 19.60 14.37 8.76
CA GLY A 79 20.82 15.17 8.88
C GLY A 79 20.46 16.64 8.58
N GLY A 80 20.81 17.66 9.37
CA GLY A 80 21.58 17.78 10.61
C GLY A 80 21.43 19.20 11.15
#